data_AF-A0A352RGB3-F1
#
_entry.id   AF-A0A352RGB3-F1
#
_cell.length_a   1.000
_cell.length_b   1.000
_cell.length_c   1.000
_cell.angle_alpha   90.00
_cell.angle_beta   90.00
_cell.angle_gamma   90.00
#
_symmetry.space_group_name_H-M   'P 1'
#
loop_
_entity.id
_entity.type
_entity.pdbx_description
1 polymer ?
#
loop_
_entity_poly.entity_id
_entity_poly.type
_entity_poly.pdbx_seq_one_letter_code
_entity_poly.pdbx_strand_id
1 'polypeptide(L)'
;MTNTTLRVLSYNIYWGGHRQPLERTIEVIGESGAELVGIQENVNREYEDQTPEIAKALGFSYVRHAVLDALEEFGAKGNKLRARWTQQAGQSTLSRHPITAQSPGGSGIQVELPSREKVWMFNTHLWHYPYVPYQLLNVDFFAGEAIDPNA
;
A
#
# COMPACT_ATOMS: atom_id res chain seq x y z
N MET A 1 4.22 6.38 33.76
CA MET A 1 3.62 6.43 32.41
C MET A 1 4.19 5.23 31.68
N THR A 2 3.38 4.27 31.27
CA THR A 2 3.84 3.16 30.42
C THR A 2 4.14 3.73 29.05
N ASN A 3 5.40 3.67 28.63
CA ASN A 3 5.83 4.18 27.34
C ASN A 3 5.29 3.22 26.26
N THR A 4 4.15 3.54 25.65
CA THR A 4 3.54 2.70 24.61
C THR A 4 4.23 3.01 23.29
N THR A 5 5.14 2.14 22.86
CA THR A 5 5.77 2.25 21.55
C THR A 5 4.85 1.64 20.51
N LEU A 6 4.38 2.44 19.55
CA LEU A 6 3.65 1.96 18.38
C LEU A 6 4.65 1.58 17.28
N ARG A 7 4.68 0.31 16.87
CA ARG A 7 5.57 -0.14 15.78
C ARG A 7 4.84 -0.12 14.44
N VAL A 8 5.41 0.61 13.47
CA VAL A 8 4.84 0.79 12.13
C VAL A 8 5.82 0.26 11.08
N LEU A 9 5.31 -0.51 10.13
CA LEU A 9 6.07 -1.00 8.97
C LEU A 9 5.47 -0.42 7.67
N SER A 10 6.32 0.02 6.75
CA SER A 10 5.95 0.29 5.36
C SER A 10 6.73 -0.68 4.47
N TYR A 11 6.04 -1.44 3.63
CA TYR A 11 6.65 -2.54 2.89
C TYR A 11 6.03 -2.72 1.50
N ASN A 12 6.82 -2.41 0.46
CA ASN A 12 6.49 -2.80 -0.90
C ASN A 12 6.90 -4.27 -1.07
N ILE A 13 5.91 -5.14 -1.32
CA ILE A 13 6.12 -6.59 -1.42
C ILE A 13 6.35 -7.08 -2.85
N TYR A 14 6.47 -6.17 -3.82
CA TYR A 14 6.83 -6.43 -5.22
C TYR A 14 5.95 -7.51 -5.89
N TRP A 15 4.85 -7.05 -6.48
CA TRP A 15 3.80 -7.86 -7.11
C TRP A 15 3.41 -9.07 -6.24
N GLY A 16 2.85 -8.80 -5.08
CA GLY A 16 2.29 -9.79 -4.17
C GLY A 16 3.32 -10.73 -3.55
N GLY A 17 4.60 -10.36 -3.50
CA GLY A 17 5.65 -11.25 -2.99
C GLY A 17 6.05 -12.37 -3.94
N HIS A 18 5.61 -12.36 -5.20
CA HIS A 18 5.66 -13.52 -6.12
C HIS A 18 7.04 -14.15 -6.38
N ARG A 19 8.15 -13.51 -6.01
CA ARG A 19 9.51 -14.08 -6.20
C ARG A 19 9.88 -15.11 -5.14
N GLN A 20 9.07 -15.26 -4.10
CA GLN A 20 9.22 -16.22 -3.01
C GLN A 20 7.83 -16.74 -2.62
N PRO A 21 7.73 -17.84 -1.86
CA PRO A 21 6.46 -18.21 -1.22
C PRO A 21 5.93 -17.07 -0.34
N LEU A 22 4.61 -16.84 -0.34
CA LEU A 22 3.96 -15.74 0.38
C LEU A 22 4.26 -15.78 1.89
N GLU A 23 4.52 -16.97 2.43
CA GLU A 23 4.92 -17.22 3.82
C GLU A 23 6.16 -16.42 4.22
N ARG A 24 7.08 -16.14 3.30
CA ARG A 24 8.26 -15.30 3.58
C ARG A 24 7.88 -13.84 3.85
N THR A 25 6.91 -13.31 3.11
CA THR A 25 6.36 -11.97 3.36
C THR A 25 5.64 -11.93 4.71
N ILE A 26 4.86 -12.99 5.01
CA ILE A 26 4.15 -13.13 6.30
C ILE A 26 5.14 -13.20 7.46
N GLU A 27 6.21 -13.99 7.34
CA GLU A 27 7.29 -14.13 8.33
C GLU A 27 7.96 -12.78 8.61
N VAL A 28 8.37 -12.05 7.56
CA VAL A 28 8.99 -10.71 7.71
C VAL A 28 8.07 -9.74 8.45
N ILE A 29 6.78 -9.70 8.11
CA ILE A 29 5.82 -8.83 8.80
C ILE A 29 5.64 -9.28 10.26
N GLY A 30 5.54 -10.58 10.51
CA GLY A 30 5.40 -11.15 11.86
C GLY A 30 6.60 -10.83 12.76
N GLU A 31 7.82 -11.07 12.26
CA GLU A 31 9.08 -10.84 12.98
C GLU A 31 9.37 -9.37 13.23
N SER A 32 8.86 -8.46 12.37
CA SER A 32 9.00 -7.01 12.59
C SER A 32 8.32 -6.54 13.89
N GLY A 33 7.38 -7.31 14.43
CA GLY A 33 6.57 -6.94 15.58
C GLY A 33 5.65 -5.76 15.33
N ALA A 34 5.48 -5.33 14.08
CA ALA A 34 4.64 -4.20 13.72
C ALA A 34 3.18 -4.41 14.14
N GLU A 35 2.55 -3.30 14.53
CA GLU A 35 1.14 -3.22 14.90
C GLU A 35 0.31 -2.60 13.78
N LEU A 36 0.94 -1.73 12.98
CA LEU A 36 0.39 -1.16 11.76
C LEU A 36 1.35 -1.42 10.59
N VAL A 37 0.80 -1.85 9.45
CA VAL A 37 1.59 -2.21 8.27
C VAL A 37 0.96 -1.60 7.03
N GLY A 38 1.68 -0.72 6.36
CA GLY A 38 1.32 -0.25 5.01
C GLY A 38 2.00 -1.15 3.99
N ILE A 39 1.21 -1.83 3.15
CA ILE A 39 1.73 -2.68 2.07
C ILE A 39 1.51 -1.98 0.73
N GLN A 40 2.52 -2.04 -0.13
CA GLN A 40 2.43 -1.62 -1.53
C GLN A 40 2.74 -2.80 -2.48
N GLU A 41 2.24 -2.70 -3.72
CA GLU A 41 2.31 -3.74 -4.74
C GLU A 41 1.77 -5.11 -4.28
N ASN A 42 0.68 -5.13 -3.52
CA ASN A 42 0.13 -6.33 -2.90
C ASN A 42 -0.65 -7.28 -3.84
N VAL A 43 -0.65 -7.02 -5.15
CA VAL A 43 -1.34 -7.85 -6.13
C VAL A 43 -0.31 -8.70 -6.89
N ASN A 44 -0.50 -10.02 -6.92
CA ASN A 44 0.45 -10.98 -7.53
C ASN A 44 0.36 -11.01 -9.06
N ARG A 45 1.18 -11.87 -9.70
CA ARG A 45 1.26 -12.00 -11.17
C ARG A 45 -0.04 -12.51 -11.81
N GLU A 46 -0.84 -13.20 -11.02
CA GLU A 46 -2.14 -13.76 -11.34
C GLU A 46 -3.30 -12.77 -11.10
N TYR A 47 -2.96 -11.55 -10.64
CA TYR A 47 -3.88 -10.45 -10.34
C TYR A 47 -4.74 -10.64 -9.11
N GLU A 48 -4.25 -11.42 -8.16
CA GLU A 48 -4.89 -11.68 -6.87
C GLU A 48 -4.30 -10.77 -5.79
N ASP A 49 -5.17 -10.12 -5.04
CA ASP A 49 -4.80 -9.37 -3.85
C ASP A 49 -4.37 -10.34 -2.74
N GLN A 50 -3.13 -10.21 -2.30
CA GLN A 50 -2.53 -11.05 -1.27
C GLN A 50 -2.84 -10.57 0.16
N THR A 51 -3.37 -9.35 0.33
CA THR A 51 -3.67 -8.76 1.63
C THR A 51 -4.60 -9.63 2.49
N PRO A 52 -5.70 -10.22 1.98
CA PRO A 52 -6.58 -11.05 2.80
C PRO A 52 -5.87 -12.27 3.40
N GLU A 53 -4.99 -12.93 2.64
CA GLU A 53 -4.24 -14.09 3.13
C GLU A 53 -3.19 -13.69 4.18
N ILE A 54 -2.44 -12.62 3.91
CA ILE A 54 -1.47 -12.06 4.87
C ILE A 54 -2.18 -11.67 6.17
N ALA A 55 -3.28 -10.94 6.09
CA ALA A 55 -4.03 -10.47 7.25
C ALA A 55 -4.60 -11.63 8.07
N LYS A 56 -5.15 -12.66 7.39
CA LYS A 56 -5.64 -13.88 8.04
C LYS A 56 -4.52 -14.62 8.78
N ALA A 57 -3.36 -14.80 8.16
CA ALA A 57 -2.24 -15.51 8.76
C ALA A 57 -1.68 -14.80 10.01
N LEU A 58 -1.69 -13.47 10.00
CA LEU A 58 -1.15 -12.65 11.09
C LEU A 58 -2.18 -12.29 12.18
N GLY A 59 -3.47 -12.51 11.92
CA GLY A 59 -4.56 -12.08 12.80
C GLY A 59 -4.81 -10.57 12.77
N PHE A 60 -4.59 -9.91 11.63
CA PHE A 60 -4.77 -8.46 11.47
C PHE A 60 -6.13 -8.18 10.82
N SER A 61 -6.71 -7.04 11.15
CA SER A 61 -7.72 -6.41 10.29
C SER A 61 -7.03 -5.65 9.16
N TYR A 62 -7.70 -5.45 8.04
CA TYR A 62 -7.12 -4.72 6.92
C TYR A 62 -8.15 -3.85 6.19
N VAL A 63 -7.63 -2.86 5.48
CA VAL A 63 -8.39 -2.01 4.55
C VAL A 63 -7.63 -1.96 3.23
N ARG A 64 -8.35 -2.21 2.14
CA ARG A 64 -7.90 -1.92 0.77
C ARG A 64 -8.04 -0.42 0.53
N HIS A 65 -7.03 0.19 -0.05
CA HIS A 65 -7.06 1.62 -0.34
C HIS A 65 -7.73 1.88 -1.69
N ALA A 66 -8.38 3.04 -1.84
CA ALA A 66 -9.26 3.36 -2.96
C ALA A 66 -8.62 3.25 -4.36
N VAL A 67 -7.28 3.24 -4.46
CA VAL A 67 -6.60 3.00 -5.72
C VAL A 67 -6.92 1.61 -6.30
N LEU A 68 -7.18 0.61 -5.44
CA LEU A 68 -7.63 -0.72 -5.88
C LEU A 68 -9.08 -0.69 -6.36
N ASP A 69 -9.93 0.11 -5.73
CA ASP A 69 -11.37 0.18 -6.04
C ASP A 69 -11.64 1.03 -7.29
N ALA A 70 -10.92 2.14 -7.46
CA ALA A 70 -10.98 2.97 -8.67
C ALA A 70 -10.57 2.17 -9.92
N LEU A 71 -9.64 1.22 -9.79
CA LEU A 71 -9.23 0.36 -10.90
C LEU A 71 -10.35 -0.61 -11.34
N GLU A 72 -11.24 -1.02 -10.42
CA GLU A 72 -12.39 -1.85 -10.75
C GLU A 72 -13.49 -1.04 -11.46
N GLU A 73 -13.74 0.20 -11.02
CA GLU A 73 -14.79 1.09 -11.56
C GLU A 73 -14.45 1.68 -12.96
N PHE A 74 -13.18 1.97 -13.25
CA PHE A 74 -12.74 2.48 -14.56
C PHE A 74 -12.57 1.40 -15.67
N GLY A 75 -13.20 0.24 -15.52
CA GLY A 75 -13.33 -0.75 -16.59
C GLY A 75 -12.28 -1.87 -16.58
N ALA A 76 -12.04 -2.50 -15.42
CA ALA A 76 -11.23 -3.73 -15.31
C ALA A 76 -11.93 -5.00 -15.83
N LYS A 77 -13.10 -4.91 -16.47
CA LYS A 77 -13.65 -6.03 -17.24
C LYS A 77 -12.96 -6.13 -18.60
N GLY A 78 -11.91 -6.93 -18.65
CA GLY A 78 -11.35 -7.48 -19.88
C GLY A 78 -10.30 -6.59 -20.58
N ASN A 79 -9.06 -6.61 -20.10
CA ASN A 79 -7.89 -6.68 -20.99
C ASN A 79 -6.61 -6.99 -20.19
N LYS A 80 -5.85 -8.01 -20.63
CA LYS A 80 -4.64 -8.54 -19.94
C LYS A 80 -3.48 -7.52 -19.80
N LEU A 81 -3.57 -6.37 -20.48
CA LEU A 81 -2.64 -5.24 -20.35
C LEU A 81 -2.91 -4.35 -19.12
N ARG A 82 -4.11 -4.39 -18.54
CA ARG A 82 -4.53 -3.45 -17.47
C ARG A 82 -4.23 -3.91 -16.05
N ALA A 83 -3.96 -5.19 -15.90
CA ALA A 83 -3.81 -5.81 -14.60
C ALA A 83 -2.36 -5.66 -14.06
N ARG A 84 -1.39 -5.32 -14.93
CA ARG A 84 -0.05 -4.86 -14.55
C ARG A 84 -0.06 -3.55 -13.75
N TRP A 85 -1.06 -2.70 -13.96
CA TRP A 85 -1.20 -1.45 -13.21
C TRP A 85 -1.74 -1.69 -11.81
N THR A 86 -2.69 -2.62 -11.64
CA THR A 86 -3.18 -3.05 -10.33
C THR A 86 -2.06 -3.68 -9.49
N GLN A 87 -1.15 -4.42 -10.12
CA GLN A 87 0.06 -4.96 -9.49
C GLN A 87 0.98 -3.88 -8.94
N GLN A 88 1.20 -2.81 -9.70
CA GLN A 88 2.07 -1.70 -9.30
C GLN A 88 1.37 -0.70 -8.39
N ALA A 89 0.07 -0.50 -8.53
CA ALA A 89 -0.67 0.51 -7.78
C ALA A 89 -1.26 -0.03 -6.48
N GLY A 90 -1.35 -1.35 -6.32
CA GLY A 90 -1.98 -1.98 -5.16
C GLY A 90 -1.42 -1.46 -3.84
N GLN A 91 -2.32 -1.04 -2.96
CA GLN A 91 -2.01 -0.54 -1.62
C GLN A 91 -3.06 -1.03 -0.63
N SER A 92 -2.61 -1.41 0.56
CA SER A 92 -3.50 -1.76 1.68
C SER A 92 -2.84 -1.41 3.00
N THR A 93 -3.63 -1.28 4.05
CA THR A 93 -3.10 -1.14 5.42
C THR A 93 -3.65 -2.26 6.29
N LEU A 94 -2.78 -2.89 7.07
CA LEU A 94 -3.12 -3.91 8.06
C LEU A 94 -2.92 -3.33 9.46
N SER A 95 -3.77 -3.75 10.40
CA SER A 95 -3.76 -3.29 11.78
C SER A 95 -4.06 -4.41 12.77
N ARG A 96 -3.30 -4.46 13.87
CA ARG A 96 -3.64 -5.24 15.07
C ARG A 96 -4.67 -4.55 15.95
N HIS A 97 -4.87 -3.24 15.76
CA HIS A 97 -5.80 -2.42 16.51
C HIS A 97 -7.12 -2.23 15.75
N PRO A 98 -8.24 -1.95 16.45
CA PRO A 98 -9.50 -1.63 15.80
C PRO A 98 -9.37 -0.47 14.83
N ILE A 99 -9.80 -0.67 13.59
CA ILE A 99 -9.90 0.37 12.57
C ILE A 99 -11.22 1.11 12.80
N THR A 100 -11.15 2.41 13.10
CA THR A 100 -12.32 3.20 13.51
C THR A 100 -12.83 4.12 12.41
N ALA A 101 -12.01 4.45 11.41
CA ALA A 101 -12.40 5.26 10.26
C ALA A 101 -11.46 5.04 9.08
N GLN A 102 -11.94 5.42 7.89
CA GLN A 102 -11.11 5.60 6.69
C GLN A 102 -11.14 7.09 6.31
N SER A 103 -10.02 7.62 5.80
CA SER A 103 -9.94 9.02 5.39
C SER A 103 -10.83 9.24 4.16
N PRO A 104 -11.34 10.47 3.95
CA PRO A 104 -11.85 10.86 2.64
C PRO A 104 -10.78 10.54 1.56
N GLY A 105 -11.20 9.95 0.45
CA GLY A 105 -10.29 9.48 -0.61
C GLY A 105 -9.59 8.14 -0.36
N GLY A 106 -9.79 7.50 0.80
CA GLY A 106 -9.47 6.09 1.02
C GLY A 106 -8.00 5.72 1.23
N SER A 107 -7.08 6.69 1.29
CA SER A 107 -5.63 6.45 1.43
C SER A 107 -5.12 6.37 2.88
N GLY A 108 -5.97 6.66 3.86
CA GLY A 108 -5.62 6.60 5.27
C GLY A 108 -6.63 5.84 6.09
N ILE A 109 -6.16 5.23 7.18
CA ILE A 109 -7.00 4.60 8.20
C ILE A 109 -6.77 5.27 9.54
N GLN A 110 -7.82 5.33 10.36
CA GLN A 110 -7.72 5.66 11.77
C GLN A 110 -7.79 4.38 12.58
N VAL A 111 -6.93 4.25 13.58
CA VAL A 111 -6.95 3.16 14.56
C VAL A 111 -7.06 3.70 15.97
N GLU A 112 -7.67 2.93 16.87
CA GLU A 112 -7.69 3.22 18.30
C GLU A 112 -6.70 2.33 19.05
N LEU A 113 -5.71 2.95 19.69
CA LEU A 113 -4.68 2.25 20.47
C LEU A 113 -5.24 1.77 21.82
N PRO A 114 -4.55 0.85 22.53
CA PRO A 114 -4.93 0.46 23.89
C PRO A 114 -4.99 1.64 24.88
N SER A 115 -4.23 2.71 24.62
CA SER A 115 -4.29 3.97 25.38
C SER A 115 -5.57 4.78 25.14
N ARG A 116 -6.44 4.35 24.22
CA ARG A 116 -7.60 5.07 23.65
C ARG A 116 -7.24 6.29 22.79
N GLU A 117 -5.95 6.51 22.56
CA GLU A 117 -5.52 7.49 21.58
C GLU A 117 -5.85 7.00 20.18
N LYS A 118 -6.25 7.93 19.31
CA LYS A 118 -6.53 7.64 17.91
C LYS A 118 -5.39 8.11 17.05
N VAL A 119 -4.89 7.23 16.19
CA VAL A 119 -3.79 7.51 15.27
C VAL A 119 -4.26 7.34 13.84
N TRP A 120 -3.92 8.29 12.99
CA TRP A 120 -4.09 8.18 11.55
C TRP A 120 -2.81 7.66 10.90
N MET A 121 -2.93 6.63 10.07
CA MET A 121 -1.87 6.15 9.20
C MET A 121 -2.30 6.32 7.75
N PHE A 122 -1.44 6.95 6.97
CA PHE A 122 -1.60 7.05 5.52
C PHE A 122 -0.60 6.13 4.85
N ASN A 123 -1.08 5.34 3.89
CA ASN A 123 -0.25 4.50 3.06
C ASN A 123 -0.42 4.95 1.60
N THR A 124 0.70 5.19 0.94
CA THR A 124 0.75 5.68 -0.44
C THR A 124 1.82 4.96 -1.23
N HIS A 125 1.50 4.66 -2.48
CA HIS A 125 2.44 4.19 -3.49
C HIS A 125 2.28 5.08 -4.72
N LEU A 126 3.15 6.09 -4.80
CA LEU A 126 3.14 7.05 -5.91
C LEU A 126 3.70 6.40 -7.16
N TRP A 127 3.30 6.91 -8.32
CA TRP A 127 3.90 6.51 -9.58
C TRP A 127 5.41 6.74 -9.56
N HIS A 128 6.17 5.76 -10.04
CA HIS A 128 7.61 5.89 -10.22
C HIS A 128 7.99 6.85 -11.37
N TYR A 129 7.01 7.28 -12.20
CA TYR A 129 7.16 8.30 -13.24
C TYR A 129 5.79 8.81 -13.75
N PRO A 130 5.71 10.01 -14.35
CA PRO A 130 6.68 11.09 -14.25
C PRO A 130 6.58 11.79 -12.89
N TYR A 131 7.72 11.95 -12.22
CA TYR A 131 7.77 12.62 -10.91
C TYR A 131 7.92 14.13 -11.15
N VAL A 132 6.82 14.87 -11.06
CA VAL A 132 6.75 16.32 -11.37
C VAL A 132 7.86 17.16 -10.69
N PRO A 133 8.30 16.88 -9.45
CA PRO A 133 9.47 17.56 -8.87
C PRO A 133 10.76 17.38 -9.69
N TYR A 134 10.96 16.25 -10.37
CA TYR A 134 12.13 16.05 -11.25
C TYR A 134 12.02 16.88 -12.52
N GLN A 135 10.81 17.10 -13.04
CA GLN A 135 10.58 18.03 -14.15
C GLN A 135 10.95 19.47 -13.75
N LEU A 136 10.57 19.91 -12.54
CA LEU A 136 10.95 21.22 -12.00
C LEU A 136 12.47 21.36 -11.78
N LEU A 137 13.13 20.28 -11.37
CA LEU A 137 14.56 20.25 -11.03
C LEU A 137 15.46 19.83 -12.21
N ASN A 138 14.89 19.61 -13.39
CA ASN A 138 15.59 19.10 -14.58
C ASN A 138 16.46 17.86 -14.31
N VAL A 139 15.93 16.93 -13.52
CA VAL A 139 16.58 15.63 -13.20
C VAL A 139 16.11 14.60 -14.21
N ASP A 140 17.04 13.85 -14.82
CA ASP A 140 16.73 12.78 -15.77
C ASP A 140 15.76 11.74 -15.17
N PHE A 141 14.71 11.36 -15.92
CA PHE A 141 13.76 10.33 -15.51
C PHE A 141 13.36 9.40 -16.67
N PHE A 142 12.87 8.21 -16.33
CA PHE A 142 12.53 7.18 -17.31
C PHE A 142 11.19 7.49 -18.01
N ALA A 143 11.26 7.86 -19.29
CA ALA A 143 10.16 8.10 -20.23
C ALA A 143 9.15 9.23 -19.86
N GLY A 144 8.89 10.11 -20.83
CA GLY A 144 7.93 11.22 -20.76
C GLY A 144 8.50 12.47 -21.42
N GLU A 145 7.64 13.37 -21.91
CA GLU A 145 8.09 14.71 -22.33
C GLU A 145 8.46 15.52 -21.09
N ALA A 146 9.66 16.10 -21.10
CA ALA A 146 10.05 17.10 -20.11
C ALA A 146 9.22 18.36 -20.37
N ILE A 147 8.50 18.82 -19.35
CA ILE A 147 7.86 20.14 -19.38
C ILE A 147 8.94 21.11 -18.89
N ASP A 148 9.43 21.99 -19.76
CA ASP A 148 10.34 23.05 -19.35
C ASP A 148 9.59 24.00 -18.40
N PRO A 149 10.03 24.12 -17.13
CA PRO A 149 9.38 25.02 -16.18
C PRO A 149 9.51 26.50 -16.54
N ASN A 150 10.31 26.85 -17.56
CA ASN A 150 10.53 28.21 -18.05
C ASN A 150 9.98 28.47 -19.47
N ALA A 151 9.25 27.52 -20.06
CA ALA A 151 8.64 27.68 -21.40
C ALA A 151 7.43 28.64 -21.42
#